data_AF-A0A9E6JW08-F1
#
_entry.id   AF-A0A9E6JW08-F1
#
_cell.length_a   1.000
_cell.length_b   1.000
_cell.length_c   1.000
_cell.angle_alpha   90.00
_cell.angle_beta   90.00
_cell.angle_gamma   90.00
#
_symmetry.space_group_name_H-M   'P 1'
#
loop_
_entity.id
_entity.type
_entity.pdbx_description
1 polymer ?
#
loop_
_entity_poly.entity_id
_entity_poly.type
_entity_poly.pdbx_seq_one_letter_code
_entity_poly.pdbx_strand_id
1 'polypeptide(L)'
;MIIGQITHINEYASLVPNLEKGLDAIKNSESLVVGKYTFDGGYYLIQEGITKSFKEGTFEAHRNYIDVQIIVKGSEEIAWFDYDQLKSIVPYDELTDKERLIGPTSHTVLIKEGMFWIAFPSDGHLAVSHTNKPYSYRKIVLKLPINTGG
;
A
#
# COMPACT_ATOMS: atom_id res chain seq x y z
N MET A 1 -2.71 -8.63 6.24
CA MET A 1 -2.01 -7.34 6.27
C MET A 1 -0.94 -7.36 7.35
N ILE A 2 0.22 -6.77 7.09
CA ILE A 2 1.31 -6.58 8.09
C ILE A 2 1.49 -5.07 8.31
N ILE A 3 1.67 -4.63 9.54
CA ILE A 3 1.90 -3.22 9.88
C ILE A 3 3.06 -3.16 10.87
N GLY A 4 4.00 -2.25 10.66
CA GLY A 4 5.17 -2.14 11.52
C GLY A 4 5.98 -0.87 11.32
N GLN A 5 7.08 -0.75 12.05
CA GLN A 5 8.08 0.29 11.81
C GLN A 5 9.08 -0.18 10.75
N ILE A 6 9.53 0.73 9.89
CA ILE A 6 10.43 0.42 8.77
C ILE A 6 11.74 -0.25 9.24
N THR A 7 12.16 0.00 10.48
CA THR A 7 13.32 -0.65 11.10
C THR A 7 13.18 -2.18 11.24
N HIS A 8 11.94 -2.70 11.23
CA HIS A 8 11.61 -4.12 11.35
C HIS A 8 11.19 -4.76 10.02
N ILE A 9 11.18 -4.02 8.91
CA ILE A 9 10.62 -4.53 7.65
C ILE A 9 11.35 -5.76 7.10
N ASN A 10 12.66 -5.87 7.36
CA ASN A 10 13.47 -7.01 6.91
C ASN A 10 13.08 -8.34 7.59
N GLU A 11 12.38 -8.30 8.73
CA GLU A 11 11.86 -9.51 9.39
C GLU A 11 10.87 -10.28 8.49
N TYR A 12 10.27 -9.59 7.51
CA TYR A 12 9.26 -10.14 6.60
C TYR A 12 9.83 -10.54 5.22
N ALA A 13 11.15 -10.44 5.02
CA ALA A 13 11.80 -10.71 3.73
C ALA A 13 11.56 -12.14 3.21
N SER A 14 11.47 -13.12 4.12
CA SER A 14 11.19 -14.52 3.76
C SER A 14 9.74 -14.76 3.33
N LEU A 15 8.81 -13.90 3.75
CA LEU A 15 7.38 -14.01 3.45
C LEU A 15 6.99 -13.21 2.21
N VAL A 16 7.68 -12.11 1.93
CA VAL A 16 7.31 -11.15 0.89
C VAL A 16 8.31 -11.24 -0.28
N PRO A 17 7.91 -11.80 -1.43
CA PRO A 17 8.81 -11.99 -2.56
C PRO A 17 9.35 -10.64 -3.05
N ASN A 18 10.62 -10.63 -3.44
CA ASN A 18 11.35 -9.45 -3.91
C ASN A 18 11.43 -8.28 -2.89
N LEU A 19 11.08 -8.48 -1.62
CA LEU A 19 11.12 -7.39 -0.64
C LEU A 19 12.52 -6.80 -0.51
N GLU A 20 13.56 -7.63 -0.37
CA GLU A 20 14.94 -7.14 -0.24
C GLU A 20 15.38 -6.32 -1.47
N LYS A 21 15.08 -6.81 -2.69
CA LYS A 21 15.36 -6.08 -3.93
C LYS A 21 14.60 -4.75 -3.98
N GLY A 22 13.35 -4.74 -3.54
CA GLY A 22 12.52 -3.54 -3.45
C GLY A 22 13.08 -2.52 -2.47
N LEU A 23 13.48 -2.96 -1.27
CA LEU A 23 14.10 -2.12 -0.25
C LEU A 23 15.43 -1.53 -0.74
N ASP A 24 16.24 -2.33 -1.42
CA ASP A 24 17.48 -1.87 -2.06
C ASP A 24 17.22 -0.80 -3.13
N ALA A 25 16.18 -0.98 -3.96
CA ALA A 25 15.81 -0.03 -4.99
C ALA A 25 15.37 1.34 -4.44
N ILE A 26 14.84 1.38 -3.21
CA ILE A 26 14.26 2.61 -2.63
C ILE A 26 15.17 3.33 -1.63
N LYS A 27 16.37 2.82 -1.31
CA LYS A 27 17.29 3.37 -0.29
C LYS A 27 17.55 4.89 -0.36
N ASN A 28 17.48 5.49 -1.54
CA ASN A 28 17.67 6.93 -1.75
C ASN A 28 16.51 7.57 -2.54
N SER A 29 15.32 6.97 -2.47
CA SER A 29 14.18 7.36 -3.30
C SER A 29 13.28 8.43 -2.66
N GLU A 30 13.47 8.71 -1.36
CA GLU A 30 12.58 9.59 -0.58
C GLU A 30 12.48 11.01 -1.14
N SER A 31 13.52 11.49 -1.83
CA SER A 31 13.59 12.83 -2.45
C SER A 31 13.30 12.84 -3.95
N LEU A 32 13.01 11.69 -4.57
CA LEU A 32 12.70 11.61 -5.99
C LEU A 32 11.39 12.33 -6.32
N VAL A 33 11.23 12.73 -7.58
CA VAL A 33 9.99 13.35 -8.04
C VAL A 33 8.84 12.34 -7.94
N VAL A 34 7.62 12.82 -7.69
CA VAL A 34 6.40 12.00 -7.76
C VAL A 34 6.34 11.31 -9.12
N GLY A 35 6.18 9.98 -9.12
CA GLY A 35 6.27 9.21 -10.36
C GLY A 35 6.39 7.72 -10.14
N LYS A 36 6.54 6.99 -11.25
CA LYS A 36 6.73 5.54 -11.30
C LYS A 36 8.16 5.21 -11.69
N TYR A 37 8.76 4.28 -10.96
CA TYR A 37 10.13 3.82 -11.14
C TYR A 37 10.16 2.30 -11.13
N THR A 38 10.96 1.69 -11.99
CA THR A 38 11.03 0.23 -12.18
C THR A 38 12.36 -0.33 -11.68
N PHE A 39 12.35 -1.57 -11.20
CA PHE A 39 13.55 -2.30 -10.78
C PHE A 39 13.38 -3.80 -11.07
N ASP A 40 14.47 -4.58 -10.95
CA ASP A 40 14.38 -6.03 -11.07
C ASP A 40 13.57 -6.61 -9.90
N GLY A 41 12.40 -7.17 -10.19
CA GLY A 41 11.47 -7.68 -9.19
C GLY A 41 10.27 -6.77 -8.88
N GLY A 42 10.06 -5.68 -9.65
CA GLY A 42 8.82 -4.91 -9.55
C GLY A 42 8.92 -3.45 -9.99
N TYR A 43 8.10 -2.62 -9.36
CA TYR A 43 8.16 -1.17 -9.50
C TYR A 43 7.75 -0.49 -8.21
N TYR A 44 8.11 0.78 -8.05
CA TYR A 44 7.63 1.60 -6.96
C TYR A 44 7.07 2.93 -7.46
N LEU A 45 6.17 3.48 -6.66
CA LEU A 45 5.58 4.79 -6.87
C LEU A 45 6.02 5.72 -5.75
N ILE A 46 6.40 6.94 -6.11
CA ILE A 46 6.51 8.05 -5.16
C ILE A 46 5.20 8.84 -5.24
N GLN A 47 4.52 8.99 -4.11
CA GLN A 47 3.25 9.68 -4.01
C GLN A 47 3.29 10.70 -2.87
N GLU A 48 2.62 11.83 -3.05
CA GLU A 48 2.40 12.81 -1.99
C GLU A 48 1.07 13.53 -2.18
N GLY A 49 0.54 14.10 -1.11
CA GLY A 49 -0.68 14.88 -1.17
C GLY A 49 -1.32 15.11 0.20
N ILE A 50 -2.62 15.38 0.17
CA ILE A 50 -3.48 15.55 1.34
C ILE A 50 -4.49 14.39 1.38
N THR A 51 -4.68 13.79 2.54
CA THR A 51 -5.63 12.68 2.72
C THR A 51 -7.08 13.15 2.56
N LYS A 52 -7.97 12.24 2.18
CA LYS A 52 -9.42 12.48 2.04
C LYS A 52 -10.21 11.83 3.18
N SER A 53 -11.47 12.21 3.36
CA SER A 53 -12.29 11.52 4.35
C SER A 53 -12.50 10.06 3.93
N PHE A 54 -12.52 9.12 4.88
CA PHE A 54 -12.92 7.73 4.60
C PHE A 54 -14.29 7.63 3.90
N LYS A 55 -15.18 8.60 4.13
CA LYS A 55 -16.51 8.66 3.49
C LYS A 55 -16.46 8.89 1.98
N GLU A 56 -15.34 9.39 1.45
CA GLU A 56 -15.14 9.66 0.03
C GLU A 56 -14.38 8.52 -0.67
N GLY A 57 -13.84 7.58 0.11
CA GLY A 57 -12.97 6.51 -0.35
C GLY A 57 -13.71 5.21 -0.65
N THR A 58 -13.03 4.34 -1.41
CA THR A 58 -13.44 2.95 -1.66
C THR A 58 -12.26 2.05 -1.40
N PHE A 59 -12.50 0.85 -0.85
CA PHE A 59 -11.45 -0.16 -0.75
C PHE A 59 -10.92 -0.52 -2.15
N GLU A 60 -9.66 -0.91 -2.21
CA GLU A 60 -9.05 -1.54 -3.36
C GLU A 60 -8.36 -2.85 -2.97
N ALA A 61 -8.23 -3.74 -3.95
CA ALA A 61 -7.51 -5.00 -3.83
C ALA A 61 -6.79 -5.31 -5.14
N HIS A 62 -5.71 -6.08 -5.04
CA HIS A 62 -4.79 -6.42 -6.12
C HIS A 62 -4.63 -7.94 -6.20
N ARG A 63 -4.44 -8.50 -7.40
CA ARG A 63 -4.30 -9.96 -7.57
C ARG A 63 -2.90 -10.39 -7.94
N ASN A 64 -2.16 -9.54 -8.65
CA ASN A 64 -0.85 -9.86 -9.19
C ASN A 64 0.30 -9.28 -8.35
N TYR A 65 0.02 -8.26 -7.54
CA TYR A 65 1.03 -7.59 -6.72
C TYR A 65 0.69 -7.60 -5.22
N ILE A 66 1.75 -7.68 -4.42
CA ILE A 66 1.75 -7.29 -3.01
C ILE A 66 2.12 -5.81 -2.95
N ASP A 67 1.36 -5.07 -2.15
CA ASP A 67 1.62 -3.67 -1.85
C ASP A 67 2.46 -3.56 -0.60
N VAL A 68 3.58 -2.85 -0.67
CA VAL A 68 4.36 -2.43 0.50
C VAL A 68 4.39 -0.91 0.50
N GLN A 69 3.65 -0.29 1.42
CA GLN A 69 3.53 1.15 1.51
C GLN A 69 4.28 1.68 2.71
N ILE A 70 5.14 2.69 2.51
CA ILE A 70 6.04 3.24 3.52
C ILE A 70 5.82 4.74 3.60
N ILE A 71 5.44 5.25 4.77
CA ILE A 71 5.28 6.69 4.99
C ILE A 71 6.65 7.29 5.29
N VAL A 72 7.17 8.08 4.35
CA VAL A 72 8.46 8.77 4.48
C VAL A 72 8.30 10.19 5.03
N LYS A 73 7.09 10.75 4.98
CA LYS A 73 6.77 12.03 5.64
C LYS A 73 5.29 12.13 5.97
N GLY A 74 4.97 12.67 7.15
CA GLY A 74 3.59 12.93 7.56
C GLY A 74 2.84 11.67 8.00
N SER A 75 1.58 11.50 7.60
CA SER A 75 0.77 10.35 8.01
C SER A 75 -0.44 10.11 7.12
N GLU A 76 -0.98 8.89 7.15
CA GLU A 76 -2.29 8.53 6.62
C GLU A 76 -3.05 7.63 7.60
N GLU A 77 -4.38 7.64 7.56
CA GLU A 77 -5.15 6.53 8.12
C GLU A 77 -5.47 5.54 7.00
N ILE A 78 -5.40 4.25 7.34
CA ILE A 78 -5.83 3.16 6.46
C ILE A 78 -7.00 2.43 7.12
N ALA A 79 -7.88 1.86 6.30
CA ALA A 79 -8.84 0.85 6.72
C ALA A 79 -8.49 -0.48 6.05
N TRP A 80 -8.67 -1.57 6.79
CA TRP A 80 -8.50 -2.93 6.30
C TRP A 80 -9.77 -3.75 6.49
N PHE A 81 -10.04 -4.63 5.55
CA PHE A 81 -11.03 -5.67 5.70
C PHE A 81 -10.63 -6.90 4.87
N ASP A 82 -11.10 -8.06 5.31
CA ASP A 82 -10.95 -9.29 4.54
C ASP A 82 -11.64 -9.16 3.17
N TYR A 83 -10.91 -9.42 2.08
CA TYR A 83 -11.39 -9.25 0.70
C TYR A 83 -12.74 -9.95 0.48
N ASP A 84 -12.88 -11.18 0.99
CA ASP A 84 -14.07 -12.02 0.79
C ASP A 84 -15.34 -11.44 1.44
N GLN A 85 -15.19 -10.45 2.32
CA GLN A 85 -16.30 -9.79 3.00
C GLN A 85 -16.60 -8.39 2.44
N LEU A 86 -15.85 -7.95 1.42
CA LEU A 86 -16.09 -6.71 0.71
C LEU A 86 -16.98 -6.93 -0.51
N LYS A 87 -17.70 -5.89 -0.91
CA LYS A 87 -18.57 -5.93 -2.09
C LYS A 87 -17.94 -5.16 -3.25
N SER A 88 -17.71 -5.85 -4.37
CA SER A 88 -17.26 -5.23 -5.62
C SER A 88 -18.25 -4.18 -6.12
N ILE A 89 -17.75 -3.00 -6.48
CA ILE A 89 -18.51 -1.91 -7.10
C ILE A 89 -17.94 -1.50 -8.46
N VAL A 90 -16.65 -1.76 -8.68
CA VAL A 90 -16.01 -1.69 -9.99
C VAL A 90 -15.24 -3.00 -10.14
N PRO A 91 -15.59 -3.84 -11.13
CA PRO A 91 -14.93 -5.12 -11.34
C PRO A 91 -13.42 -4.97 -11.53
N TYR A 92 -12.72 -6.07 -11.29
CA TYR A 92 -11.28 -6.16 -11.49
C TYR A 92 -10.86 -5.79 -12.93
N ASP A 93 -9.83 -4.95 -13.03
CA ASP A 93 -9.17 -4.55 -14.26
C ASP A 93 -7.74 -5.13 -14.29
N GLU A 94 -7.49 -6.02 -15.25
CA GLU A 94 -6.20 -6.69 -15.47
C GLU A 94 -5.06 -5.72 -15.79
N LEU A 95 -5.35 -4.62 -16.50
CA LEU A 95 -4.31 -3.67 -16.92
C LEU A 95 -3.78 -2.85 -15.74
N THR A 96 -4.65 -2.57 -14.77
CA THR A 96 -4.30 -1.79 -13.58
C THR A 96 -4.12 -2.63 -12.33
N ASP A 97 -4.31 -3.95 -12.44
CA ASP A 97 -4.36 -4.93 -11.35
C ASP A 97 -5.23 -4.47 -10.17
N LYS A 98 -6.44 -3.96 -10.46
CA LYS A 98 -7.23 -3.31 -9.41
C LYS A 98 -8.71 -3.65 -9.49
N GLU A 99 -9.29 -3.96 -8.34
CA GLU A 99 -10.72 -4.02 -8.10
C GLU A 99 -11.12 -2.93 -7.10
N ARG A 100 -12.29 -2.28 -7.26
CA ARG A 100 -12.80 -1.33 -6.26
C ARG A 100 -13.98 -1.91 -5.52
N LEU A 101 -13.93 -1.82 -4.19
CA LEU A 101 -14.89 -2.45 -3.30
C LEU A 101 -15.44 -1.47 -2.26
N ILE A 102 -16.54 -1.84 -1.64
CA ILE A 102 -17.12 -1.17 -0.47
C ILE A 102 -17.32 -2.17 0.67
N GLY A 103 -17.23 -1.67 1.89
CA GLY A 103 -17.47 -2.46 3.10
C GLY A 103 -17.25 -1.62 4.36
N PRO A 104 -17.32 -2.25 5.54
CA PRO A 104 -17.11 -1.57 6.81
C PRO A 104 -15.69 -1.02 6.95
N THR A 105 -15.56 0.23 7.40
CA THR A 105 -14.27 0.84 7.78
C THR A 105 -14.04 0.72 9.28
N SER A 106 -14.37 -0.44 9.88
CA SER A 106 -14.29 -0.65 11.33
C SER A 106 -12.89 -0.99 11.84
N HIS A 107 -12.01 -1.49 10.97
CA HIS A 107 -10.61 -1.74 11.29
C HIS A 107 -9.75 -0.66 10.66
N THR A 108 -9.48 0.40 11.42
CA THR A 108 -8.65 1.52 10.98
C THR A 108 -7.41 1.65 11.81
N VAL A 109 -6.32 2.10 11.20
CA VAL A 109 -5.08 2.43 11.90
C VAL A 109 -4.47 3.70 11.33
N LEU A 110 -3.86 4.52 12.20
CA LEU A 110 -3.05 5.66 11.81
C LEU A 110 -1.62 5.19 11.52
N ILE A 111 -1.17 5.35 10.29
CA ILE A 111 0.20 5.07 9.83
C ILE A 111 0.96 6.40 9.80
N LYS A 112 2.01 6.50 10.62
CA LYS A 112 2.85 7.70 10.74
C LYS A 112 4.16 7.53 9.98
N GLU A 113 4.87 8.64 9.81
CA GLU A 113 6.25 8.67 9.32
C GLU A 113 7.12 7.59 9.99
N GLY A 114 7.87 6.85 9.18
CA GLY A 114 8.69 5.72 9.61
C GLY A 114 7.93 4.39 9.69
N MET A 115 6.60 4.38 9.54
CA MET A 115 5.82 3.14 9.51
C MET A 115 5.63 2.62 8.08
N PHE A 116 5.39 1.32 7.99
CA PHE A 116 4.99 0.65 6.77
C PHE A 116 3.75 -0.21 6.99
N TRP A 117 3.09 -0.55 5.89
CA TRP A 117 2.12 -1.65 5.85
C TRP A 117 2.26 -2.47 4.57
N ILE A 118 1.91 -3.75 4.66
CA ILE A 118 1.95 -4.72 3.55
C ILE A 118 0.55 -5.29 3.36
N ALA A 119 0.01 -5.17 2.15
CA ALA A 119 -1.26 -5.78 1.76
C ALA A 119 -1.04 -6.87 0.72
N PHE A 120 -1.51 -8.07 1.05
CA PHE A 120 -1.58 -9.23 0.17
C PHE A 120 -2.90 -9.21 -0.62
N PRO A 121 -3.11 -10.10 -1.61
CA PRO A 121 -4.36 -10.11 -2.37
C PRO A 121 -5.65 -10.26 -1.55
N SER A 122 -5.58 -10.93 -0.41
CA SER A 122 -6.70 -11.08 0.52
C SER A 122 -6.97 -9.82 1.37
N ASP A 123 -6.11 -8.81 1.30
CA ASP A 123 -6.20 -7.59 2.11
C ASP A 123 -6.86 -6.47 1.32
N GLY A 124 -8.19 -6.39 1.40
CA GLY A 124 -8.91 -5.20 0.98
C GLY A 124 -8.47 -4.01 1.82
N HIS A 125 -7.98 -2.95 1.17
CA HIS A 125 -7.44 -1.79 1.86
C HIS A 125 -7.97 -0.47 1.31
N LEU A 126 -8.16 0.50 2.18
CA LEU A 126 -8.51 1.88 1.84
C LEU A 126 -7.49 2.79 2.50
N ALA A 127 -6.61 3.40 1.71
CA ALA A 127 -5.51 4.24 2.18
C ALA A 127 -5.73 5.73 1.87
N VAL A 128 -4.71 6.57 2.12
CA VAL A 128 -4.74 8.02 1.82
C VAL A 128 -5.95 8.72 2.46
N SER A 129 -6.34 8.26 3.66
CA SER A 129 -7.61 8.64 4.28
C SER A 129 -7.43 9.25 5.67
N HIS A 130 -8.52 9.82 6.20
CA HIS A 130 -8.64 10.29 7.57
C HIS A 130 -10.09 10.18 8.09
N THR A 131 -10.22 10.02 9.41
CA THR A 131 -11.50 10.03 10.12
C THR A 131 -11.91 11.45 10.51
N ASN A 132 -10.98 12.21 11.10
CA ASN A 132 -11.30 13.50 11.72
C ASN A 132 -10.77 14.71 10.95
N LYS A 133 -9.48 14.73 10.62
CA LYS A 133 -8.84 15.86 9.95
C LYS A 133 -7.85 15.41 8.88
N PRO A 134 -7.64 16.21 7.82
CA PRO A 134 -6.66 15.91 6.80
C PRO A 134 -5.22 15.86 7.33
N TYR A 135 -4.42 15.00 6.70
CA TYR A 135 -2.98 14.90 6.89
C TYR A 135 -2.29 15.19 5.55
N SER A 136 -1.11 15.82 5.60
CA SER A 136 -0.18 15.69 4.48
C SER A 136 0.55 14.36 4.60
N TYR A 137 0.80 13.73 3.46
CA TYR A 137 1.58 12.49 3.39
C TYR A 137 2.55 12.56 2.22
N ARG A 138 3.66 11.86 2.38
CA ARG A 138 4.54 11.42 1.30
C ARG A 138 4.89 9.97 1.56
N LYS A 139 4.73 9.13 0.54
CA LYS A 139 4.91 7.69 0.66
C LYS A 139 5.55 7.05 -0.55
N ILE A 140 6.19 5.92 -0.30
CA ILE A 140 6.67 5.00 -1.31
C ILE A 140 5.70 3.83 -1.34
N VAL A 141 5.22 3.46 -2.52
CA VAL A 141 4.40 2.26 -2.74
C VAL A 141 5.20 1.30 -3.61
N LEU A 142 5.82 0.31 -2.99
CA LEU A 142 6.43 -0.82 -3.67
C LEU A 142 5.33 -1.78 -4.12
N LYS A 143 5.37 -2.15 -5.40
CA LYS A 143 4.50 -3.15 -6.00
C LYS A 143 5.37 -4.35 -6.36
N LEU A 144 5.20 -5.44 -5.61
CA LEU A 144 6.00 -6.65 -5.72
C LEU A 144 5.17 -7.77 -6.35
N PRO A 145 5.52 -8.29 -7.54
CA PRO A 145 4.79 -9.37 -8.18
C PRO A 145 4.76 -10.64 -7.31
N ILE A 146 3.61 -11.29 -7.22
CA ILE A 146 3.42 -12.54 -6.44
C ILE A 146 4.01 -13.75 -7.18
N ASN A 147 4.00 -13.71 -8.52
CA ASN A 147 4.55 -14.77 -9.36
C ASN A 147 5.93 -14.36 -9.89
N THR A 148 6.98 -14.72 -9.17
CA THR A 148 8.28 -14.99 -9.79
C THR A 148 8.25 -16.44 -10.25
N GLY A 149 8.22 -16.67 -11.56
CA GLY A 149 8.08 -18.01 -12.15
C GLY A 149 8.96 -19.07 -11.49
N GLY A 150 8.35 -20.23 -11.25
CA GLY A 150 9.07 -21.50 -11.24
C GLY A 150 9.30 -22.00 -12.65
#